data_AF-Q8GCT2-F1
#
_entry.id   AF-Q8GCT2-F1
#
_cell.length_a   1.000
_cell.length_b   1.000
_cell.length_c   1.000
_cell.angle_alpha   90.00
_cell.angle_beta   90.00
_cell.angle_gamma   90.00
#
_symmetry.space_group_name_H-M   'P 1'
#
loop_
_entity.id
_entity.type
_entity.pdbx_description
1 polymer ?
#
loop_
_entity_poly.entity_id
_entity_poly.type
_entity_poly.pdbx_seq_one_letter_code
_entity_poly.pdbx_strand_id
1 'polypeptide(L)'
;MHLKEKILKDTKSKELMASGYNNGKIGMDHIISLTMIWYTEGYSGYAKYIKDNFNIEIYPPAEAMAGAWNGNMTITNITFPEFETQEQEQQIESEAGCDFNLDWNAIKKELEAMKGVARPMSLNITMDKSGSGNVTITLDGDSNGPMPISYKSGQVSFTISDESDSSVVFIGYASEDQTSYGLNGSFKFKLPESLEKAGLSMSGTWNVSKSKQAPAVVAQP
;
A
#
# COMPACT_ATOMS: atom_id res chain seq x y z
N MET A 1 -6.00 13.63 15.71
CA MET A 1 -4.70 14.18 16.15
C MET A 1 -4.37 15.37 15.28
N HIS A 2 -4.13 16.54 15.86
CA HIS A 2 -3.74 17.72 15.08
C HIS A 2 -2.32 17.57 14.55
N LEU A 3 -2.02 18.13 13.36
CA LEU A 3 -0.68 18.02 12.75
C LEU A 3 0.44 18.54 13.67
N LYS A 4 0.18 19.60 14.44
CA LYS A 4 1.09 20.09 15.49
C LYS A 4 1.43 19.02 16.52
N GLU A 5 0.43 18.32 17.04
CA GLU A 5 0.62 17.26 18.05
C GLU A 5 1.39 16.08 17.46
N LYS A 6 1.12 15.76 16.18
CA LYS A 6 1.87 14.76 15.44
C LYS A 6 3.34 15.14 15.30
N ILE A 7 3.63 16.37 14.88
CA ILE A 7 5.01 16.88 14.73
C ILE A 7 5.73 16.80 16.07
N LEU A 8 5.12 17.29 17.15
CA LEU A 8 5.71 17.22 18.49
C LEU A 8 6.01 15.77 18.91
N LYS A 9 5.04 14.86 18.73
CA LYS A 9 5.21 13.43 19.03
C LYS A 9 6.35 12.81 18.21
N ASP A 10 6.33 12.98 16.90
CA ASP A 10 7.25 12.32 15.96
C ASP A 10 8.68 12.85 16.09
N THR A 11 8.84 14.12 16.48
CA THR A 11 10.15 14.75 16.77
C THR A 11 10.58 14.60 18.22
N LYS A 12 9.81 13.87 19.04
CA LYS A 12 10.05 13.70 20.50
C LYS A 12 10.15 15.04 21.24
N SER A 13 9.48 16.07 20.73
CA SER A 13 9.46 17.41 21.30
C SER A 13 8.26 17.61 22.22
N LYS A 14 8.48 18.34 23.32
CA LYS A 14 7.46 18.72 24.29
C LYS A 14 7.09 20.21 24.19
N GLU A 15 8.01 21.03 23.68
CA GLU A 15 7.86 22.48 23.64
C GLU A 15 8.23 23.05 22.27
N LEU A 16 7.76 24.28 22.04
CA LEU A 16 8.11 25.08 20.86
C LEU A 16 9.25 26.04 21.20
N MET A 17 10.07 26.34 20.22
CA MET A 17 11.05 27.44 20.29
C MET A 17 11.03 28.28 19.01
N ALA A 18 11.75 29.39 19.01
CA ALA A 18 11.76 30.31 17.86
C ALA A 18 12.35 29.66 16.60
N SER A 19 13.50 28.99 16.71
CA SER A 19 14.18 28.32 15.60
C SER A 19 15.10 27.21 16.09
N GLY A 20 15.36 26.21 15.25
CA GLY A 20 16.30 25.11 15.52
C GLY A 20 15.70 23.95 16.31
N TYR A 21 16.53 22.99 16.71
CA TYR A 21 16.11 21.78 17.41
C TYR A 21 17.12 21.40 18.50
N ASN A 22 16.67 21.34 19.75
CA ASN A 22 17.47 20.88 20.89
C ASN A 22 16.58 20.43 22.05
N ASN A 23 17.08 19.54 22.91
CA ASN A 23 16.51 19.23 24.24
C ASN A 23 14.98 19.04 24.28
N GLY A 24 14.40 18.38 23.28
CA GLY A 24 12.95 18.17 23.21
C GLY A 24 12.14 19.45 22.88
N LYS A 25 12.77 20.42 22.24
CA LYS A 25 12.15 21.62 21.68
C LYS A 25 12.34 21.65 20.18
N ILE A 26 11.31 22.10 19.47
CA ILE A 26 11.32 22.27 18.03
C ILE A 26 10.99 23.70 17.63
N GLY A 27 11.80 24.24 16.73
CA GLY A 27 11.67 25.56 16.16
C GLY A 27 10.46 25.70 15.23
N MET A 28 9.94 26.92 15.13
CA MET A 28 8.80 27.20 14.25
C MET A 28 9.15 27.01 12.77
N ASP A 29 10.41 27.26 12.40
CA ASP A 29 10.99 26.97 11.09
C ASP A 29 10.84 25.50 10.67
N HIS A 30 11.15 24.57 11.58
CA HIS A 30 10.96 23.15 11.34
C HIS A 30 9.49 22.76 11.27
N ILE A 31 8.63 23.36 12.10
CA ILE A 31 7.17 23.11 12.05
C ILE A 31 6.58 23.54 10.72
N ILE A 32 6.95 24.73 10.24
CA ILE A 32 6.49 25.24 8.94
C ILE A 32 6.98 24.30 7.83
N SER A 33 8.26 23.92 7.85
CA SER A 33 8.84 23.01 6.86
C SER A 33 8.14 21.66 6.84
N LEU A 34 7.99 21.01 8.01
CA LEU A 34 7.28 19.73 8.13
C LEU A 34 5.83 19.81 7.68
N THR A 35 5.16 20.93 7.97
CA THR A 35 3.78 21.17 7.54
C THR A 35 3.70 21.31 6.02
N MET A 36 4.58 22.10 5.42
CA MET A 36 4.64 22.25 3.97
C MET A 36 4.90 20.91 3.30
N ILE A 37 5.93 20.18 3.74
CA ILE A 37 6.29 18.87 3.20
C ILE A 37 5.14 17.88 3.36
N TRP A 38 4.43 17.88 4.48
CA TRP A 38 3.25 17.02 4.67
C TRP A 38 2.19 17.27 3.60
N TYR A 39 1.94 18.52 3.23
CA TYR A 39 0.94 18.87 2.21
C TYR A 39 1.45 18.77 0.77
N THR A 40 2.77 18.86 0.52
CA THR A 40 3.34 18.80 -0.84
C THR A 40 3.85 17.41 -1.22
N GLU A 41 4.50 16.71 -0.29
CA GLU A 41 5.17 15.42 -0.52
C GLU A 41 4.51 14.28 0.26
N GLY A 42 3.57 14.58 1.16
CA GLY A 42 2.89 13.58 1.97
C GLY A 42 3.78 12.98 3.06
N TYR A 43 3.41 11.77 3.51
CA TYR A 43 4.05 11.15 4.67
C TYR A 43 5.49 10.71 4.42
N SER A 44 5.85 10.34 3.17
CA SER A 44 7.21 9.92 2.81
C SER A 44 8.22 11.08 2.89
N GLY A 45 7.89 12.23 2.32
CA GLY A 45 8.70 13.45 2.44
C GLY A 45 8.83 13.88 3.90
N TYR A 46 7.72 13.84 4.64
CA TYR A 46 7.69 14.17 6.07
C TYR A 46 8.63 13.26 6.89
N ALA A 47 8.54 11.95 6.69
CA ALA A 47 9.38 10.98 7.38
C ALA A 47 10.86 11.14 7.03
N LYS A 48 11.16 11.38 5.75
CA LYS A 48 12.51 11.67 5.27
C LYS A 48 13.07 12.93 5.93
N TYR A 49 12.31 14.01 6.01
CA TYR A 49 12.75 15.23 6.68
C TYR A 49 13.07 14.97 8.16
N ILE A 50 12.21 14.22 8.85
CA ILE A 50 12.44 13.89 10.27
C ILE A 50 13.71 13.06 10.46
N LYS A 51 13.94 12.07 9.58
CA LYS A 51 15.16 11.27 9.60
C LYS A 51 16.40 12.11 9.33
N ASP A 52 16.38 12.91 8.27
CA ASP A 52 17.55 13.68 7.81
C ASP A 52 17.91 14.82 8.77
N ASN A 53 16.92 15.46 9.42
CA ASN A 53 17.15 16.63 10.29
C ASN A 53 17.21 16.28 11.79
N PHE A 54 16.53 15.22 12.23
CA PHE A 54 16.46 14.86 13.65
C PHE A 54 17.05 13.48 13.96
N ASN A 55 17.45 12.70 12.95
CA ASN A 55 17.91 11.32 13.10
C ASN A 55 16.88 10.43 13.81
N ILE A 56 15.58 10.64 13.50
CA ILE A 56 14.47 9.86 14.05
C ILE A 56 13.82 9.05 12.93
N GLU A 57 13.81 7.73 13.07
CA GLU A 57 12.99 6.84 12.24
C GLU A 57 11.58 6.81 12.81
N ILE A 58 10.58 7.20 12.00
CA ILE A 58 9.17 7.22 12.43
C ILE A 58 8.34 6.07 11.84
N TYR A 59 8.99 5.26 11.00
CA TYR A 59 8.39 4.04 10.47
C TYR A 59 8.67 2.87 11.41
N PRO A 60 7.74 1.90 11.49
CA PRO A 60 8.02 0.64 12.16
C PRO A 60 9.31 -0.01 11.63
N PRO A 61 10.09 -0.70 12.48
CA PRO A 61 11.22 -1.49 12.01
C PRO A 61 10.74 -2.66 11.12
N ALA A 62 11.61 -3.18 10.27
CA ALA A 62 11.26 -4.25 9.33
C ALA A 62 10.74 -5.51 10.03
N GLU A 63 11.29 -5.85 11.19
CA GLU A 63 10.88 -6.98 12.01
C GLU A 63 9.43 -6.81 12.51
N ALA A 64 9.00 -5.57 12.75
CA ALA A 64 7.62 -5.27 13.10
C ALA A 64 6.67 -5.48 11.92
N MET A 65 7.14 -5.78 10.70
CA MET A 65 6.29 -6.11 9.56
C MET A 65 5.88 -7.59 9.51
N ALA A 66 6.65 -8.49 10.14
CA ALA A 66 6.39 -9.93 10.11
C ALA A 66 5.08 -10.35 10.82
N GLY A 67 4.44 -11.40 10.34
CA GLY A 67 3.22 -11.99 10.89
C GLY A 67 1.97 -11.73 10.05
N ALA A 68 0.81 -12.06 10.64
CA ALA A 68 -0.50 -11.95 10.00
C ALA A 68 -1.06 -10.53 10.08
N TRP A 69 -1.63 -10.08 8.97
CA TRP A 69 -2.33 -8.81 8.80
C TRP A 69 -3.69 -9.06 8.18
N ASN A 70 -4.69 -8.29 8.62
CA ASN A 70 -6.06 -8.44 8.11
C ASN A 70 -6.63 -7.09 7.73
N GLY A 71 -7.44 -7.08 6.68
CA GLY A 71 -8.17 -5.91 6.24
C GLY A 71 -8.86 -6.16 4.92
N ASN A 72 -8.79 -5.18 4.02
CA ASN A 72 -9.69 -5.10 2.89
C ASN A 72 -8.93 -4.57 1.66
N MET A 73 -9.37 -5.00 0.48
CA MET A 73 -9.04 -4.35 -0.78
C MET A 73 -10.31 -3.84 -1.48
N THR A 74 -10.17 -2.80 -2.29
CA THR A 74 -11.28 -2.22 -3.05
C THR A 74 -10.79 -1.80 -4.41
N ILE A 75 -11.44 -2.26 -5.47
CA ILE A 75 -11.20 -1.74 -6.82
C ILE A 75 -11.83 -0.35 -6.90
N THR A 76 -11.04 0.68 -7.18
CA THR A 76 -11.51 2.08 -7.19
C THR A 76 -11.68 2.62 -8.59
N ASN A 77 -10.88 2.14 -9.54
CA ASN A 77 -10.98 2.55 -10.93
C ASN A 77 -10.90 1.35 -11.87
N ILE A 78 -11.78 1.39 -12.87
CA ILE A 78 -11.81 0.48 -14.00
C ILE A 78 -12.13 1.35 -15.20
N THR A 79 -11.29 1.26 -16.22
CA THR A 79 -11.50 1.92 -17.51
C THR A 79 -11.55 0.82 -18.55
N PHE A 80 -12.57 0.86 -19.40
CA PHE A 80 -12.72 -0.08 -20.50
C PHE A 80 -12.33 0.60 -21.80
N PRO A 81 -11.75 -0.14 -22.76
CA PRO A 81 -11.74 0.26 -24.16
C PRO A 81 -13.15 0.61 -24.65
N GLU A 82 -13.24 1.67 -25.45
CA GLU A 82 -14.40 1.92 -26.31
C GLU A 82 -14.11 1.29 -27.67
N PHE A 83 -14.91 0.30 -28.05
CA PHE A 83 -14.85 -0.31 -29.37
C PHE A 83 -15.86 0.38 -30.28
N GLU A 84 -15.40 0.96 -31.39
CA GLU A 84 -16.27 1.59 -32.37
C GLU A 84 -16.89 0.54 -33.33
N THR A 85 -16.26 -0.64 -33.44
CA THR A 85 -16.69 -1.73 -34.33
C THR A 85 -16.49 -3.11 -33.71
N GLN A 86 -17.30 -4.09 -34.13
CA GLN A 86 -17.15 -5.50 -33.73
C GLN A 86 -15.83 -6.11 -34.22
N GLU A 87 -15.24 -5.58 -35.30
CA GLU A 87 -13.93 -6.03 -35.81
C GLU A 87 -12.79 -5.67 -34.84
N GLN A 88 -12.85 -4.49 -34.19
CA GLN A 88 -11.89 -4.07 -33.18
C GLN A 88 -11.97 -4.93 -31.90
N GLU A 89 -13.20 -5.31 -31.52
CA GLU A 89 -13.46 -6.20 -30.39
C GLU A 89 -12.87 -7.61 -30.65
N GLN A 90 -13.13 -8.18 -31.84
CA GLN A 90 -12.59 -9.48 -32.27
C GLN A 90 -11.06 -9.49 -32.41
N GLN A 91 -10.45 -8.36 -32.78
CA GLN A 91 -9.00 -8.28 -32.94
C GLN A 91 -8.28 -8.39 -31.59
N ILE A 92 -8.83 -7.76 -30.54
CA ILE A 92 -8.32 -7.87 -29.17
C ILE A 92 -8.56 -9.26 -28.59
N GLU A 93 -9.72 -9.87 -28.86
CA GLU A 93 -9.99 -11.29 -28.50
C GLU A 93 -8.96 -12.23 -29.13
N SER A 94 -8.57 -11.98 -30.39
CA SER A 94 -7.59 -12.81 -31.10
C SER A 94 -6.16 -12.65 -30.57
N GLU A 95 -5.79 -11.46 -30.10
CA GLU A 95 -4.46 -11.17 -29.52
C GLU A 95 -4.32 -11.62 -28.06
N ALA A 96 -5.43 -11.73 -27.32
CA ALA A 96 -5.44 -12.20 -25.93
C ALA A 96 -5.13 -13.70 -25.78
N GLY A 97 -5.11 -14.45 -26.89
CA GLY A 97 -4.71 -15.85 -26.93
C GLY A 97 -5.81 -16.83 -26.48
N CYS A 98 -6.23 -17.64 -27.45
CA CYS A 98 -7.04 -18.87 -27.36
C CYS A 98 -8.54 -18.72 -27.07
N ASP A 99 -9.37 -18.99 -28.09
CA ASP A 99 -10.68 -19.68 -28.04
C ASP A 99 -11.73 -19.26 -26.99
N PHE A 100 -11.57 -18.12 -26.33
CA PHE A 100 -12.59 -17.55 -25.48
C PHE A 100 -13.48 -16.65 -26.32
N ASN A 101 -14.71 -17.12 -26.55
CA ASN A 101 -15.84 -16.24 -26.82
C ASN A 101 -16.10 -15.44 -25.53
N LEU A 102 -15.25 -14.44 -25.26
CA LEU A 102 -15.34 -13.57 -24.09
C LEU A 102 -16.55 -12.67 -24.31
N ASP A 103 -17.64 -12.91 -23.58
CA ASP A 103 -18.72 -11.92 -23.54
C ASP A 103 -18.21 -10.68 -22.80
N TRP A 104 -17.66 -9.73 -23.56
CA TRP A 104 -17.09 -8.49 -23.04
C TRP A 104 -18.11 -7.69 -22.23
N ASN A 105 -19.40 -7.77 -22.59
CA ASN A 105 -20.46 -7.12 -21.83
C ASN A 105 -20.69 -7.79 -20.47
N ALA A 106 -20.61 -9.13 -20.40
CA ALA A 106 -20.66 -9.85 -19.14
C ALA A 106 -19.45 -9.53 -18.25
N ILE A 107 -18.23 -9.55 -18.81
CA ILE A 107 -16.99 -9.21 -18.10
C ILE A 107 -17.04 -7.78 -17.58
N LYS A 108 -17.46 -6.84 -18.43
CA LYS A 108 -17.63 -5.43 -18.05
C LYS A 108 -18.62 -5.29 -16.89
N LYS A 109 -19.77 -5.94 -16.98
CA LYS A 109 -20.80 -5.90 -15.92
C LYS A 109 -20.28 -6.46 -14.60
N GLU A 110 -19.54 -7.57 -14.62
CA GLU A 110 -18.95 -8.17 -13.41
C GLU A 110 -17.86 -7.29 -12.81
N LEU A 111 -16.95 -6.77 -13.63
CA LEU A 111 -15.91 -5.85 -13.19
C LEU A 111 -16.51 -4.55 -12.61
N GLU A 112 -17.50 -3.96 -13.28
CA GLU A 112 -18.22 -2.79 -12.76
C GLU A 112 -18.94 -3.08 -11.44
N ALA A 113 -19.53 -4.27 -11.27
CA ALA A 113 -20.17 -4.66 -10.02
C ALA A 113 -19.17 -4.80 -8.85
N MET A 114 -17.90 -5.07 -9.12
CA MET A 114 -16.85 -5.12 -8.09
C MET A 114 -16.29 -3.74 -7.73
N LYS A 115 -16.51 -2.71 -8.55
CA LYS A 115 -16.01 -1.37 -8.31
C LYS A 115 -16.63 -0.78 -7.04
N GLY A 116 -15.79 -0.31 -6.13
CA GLY A 116 -16.21 0.27 -4.85
C GLY A 116 -16.61 -0.76 -3.78
N VAL A 117 -16.63 -2.06 -4.10
CA VAL A 117 -16.94 -3.11 -3.13
C VAL A 117 -15.66 -3.51 -2.38
N ALA A 118 -15.71 -3.44 -1.05
CA ALA A 118 -14.62 -3.89 -0.21
C ALA A 118 -14.62 -5.42 -0.09
N ARG A 119 -13.50 -6.05 -0.43
CA ARG A 119 -13.30 -7.50 -0.35
C ARG A 119 -12.30 -7.83 0.77
N PRO A 120 -12.61 -8.80 1.64
CA PRO A 120 -11.70 -9.24 2.69
C PRO A 120 -10.34 -9.69 2.12
N MET A 121 -9.27 -9.24 2.76
CA MET A 121 -7.90 -9.56 2.42
C MET A 121 -7.13 -9.90 3.69
N SER A 122 -6.28 -10.92 3.63
CA SER A 122 -5.24 -11.13 4.64
C SER A 122 -3.86 -11.21 3.99
N LEU A 123 -2.85 -10.70 4.70
CA LEU A 123 -1.45 -10.86 4.32
C LEU A 123 -0.74 -11.66 5.42
N ASN A 124 0.08 -12.62 5.04
CA ASN A 124 1.03 -13.24 5.94
C ASN A 124 2.45 -12.89 5.48
N ILE A 125 3.15 -12.09 6.27
CA ILE A 125 4.45 -11.53 5.91
C ILE A 125 5.56 -12.24 6.71
N THR A 126 6.57 -12.71 6.00
CA THR A 126 7.87 -13.07 6.56
C THR A 126 8.86 -11.98 6.13
N MET A 127 9.68 -11.49 7.06
CA MET A 127 10.60 -10.39 6.81
C MET A 127 11.91 -10.63 7.55
N ASP A 128 13.03 -10.35 6.89
CA ASP A 128 14.33 -10.26 7.52
C ASP A 128 14.63 -8.83 8.02
N LYS A 129 15.78 -8.65 8.67
CA LYS A 129 16.21 -7.34 9.18
C LYS A 129 16.55 -6.32 8.09
N SER A 130 16.79 -6.78 6.86
CA SER A 130 17.08 -5.92 5.72
C SER A 130 15.81 -5.33 5.09
N GLY A 131 14.63 -5.81 5.51
CA GLY A 131 13.36 -5.44 4.90
C GLY A 131 13.04 -6.26 3.66
N SER A 132 13.63 -7.43 3.48
CA SER A 132 13.28 -8.37 2.41
C SER A 132 12.58 -9.59 2.98
N GLY A 133 11.72 -10.25 2.20
CA GLY A 133 11.13 -11.52 2.62
C GLY A 133 10.06 -12.01 1.66
N ASN A 134 9.06 -12.73 2.20
CA ASN A 134 7.94 -13.23 1.41
C ASN A 134 6.58 -12.81 1.99
N VAL A 135 5.60 -12.61 1.11
CA VAL A 135 4.20 -12.38 1.45
C VAL A 135 3.32 -13.44 0.81
N THR A 136 2.35 -13.93 1.57
CA THR A 136 1.19 -14.67 1.07
C THR A 136 -0.04 -13.79 1.25
N ILE A 137 -0.94 -13.85 0.29
CA ILE A 137 -2.17 -13.07 0.22
C ILE A 137 -3.32 -14.04 0.11
N THR A 138 -4.32 -13.86 0.96
CA THR A 138 -5.61 -14.53 0.81
C THR A 138 -6.68 -13.49 0.47
N LEU A 139 -7.41 -13.73 -0.62
CA LEU A 139 -8.54 -12.94 -1.07
C LEU A 139 -9.76 -13.84 -1.19
N ASP A 140 -10.82 -13.54 -0.44
CA ASP A 140 -12.06 -14.33 -0.40
C ASP A 140 -11.88 -15.84 -0.20
N GLY A 141 -10.83 -16.22 0.53
CA GLY A 141 -10.50 -17.62 0.82
C GLY A 141 -9.46 -18.24 -0.12
N ASP A 142 -9.20 -17.62 -1.27
CA ASP A 142 -8.17 -18.08 -2.21
C ASP A 142 -6.82 -17.50 -1.84
N SER A 143 -5.84 -18.37 -1.66
CA SER A 143 -4.47 -18.01 -1.31
C SER A 143 -3.54 -18.18 -2.49
N ASN A 144 -2.69 -17.19 -2.74
CA ASN A 144 -1.57 -17.38 -3.64
C ASN A 144 -0.40 -18.12 -2.96
N GLY A 145 0.62 -18.47 -3.75
CA GLY A 145 1.91 -18.92 -3.23
C GLY A 145 2.71 -17.75 -2.61
N PRO A 146 3.77 -18.05 -1.84
CA PRO A 146 4.65 -17.02 -1.29
C PRO A 146 5.35 -16.25 -2.41
N MET A 147 5.34 -14.92 -2.32
CA MET A 147 6.00 -14.03 -3.30
C MET A 147 6.97 -13.08 -2.61
N PRO A 148 8.03 -12.63 -3.29
CA PRO A 148 8.94 -11.63 -2.74
C PRO A 148 8.22 -10.34 -2.33
N ILE A 149 8.56 -9.84 -1.15
CA ILE A 149 8.13 -8.54 -0.61
C ILE A 149 9.36 -7.73 -0.22
N SER A 150 9.28 -6.42 -0.41
CA SER A 150 10.28 -5.46 0.07
C SER A 150 9.66 -4.42 0.98
N TYR A 151 10.42 -4.01 1.99
CA TYR A 151 10.10 -2.95 2.93
C TYR A 151 11.29 -2.00 3.06
N LYS A 152 11.11 -0.76 2.60
CA LYS A 152 12.17 0.25 2.64
C LYS A 152 11.58 1.60 3.01
N SER A 153 12.08 2.20 4.08
CA SER A 153 11.65 3.54 4.53
C SER A 153 10.13 3.66 4.63
N GLY A 154 9.49 2.68 5.28
CA GLY A 154 8.05 2.66 5.46
C GLY A 154 7.24 2.17 4.26
N GLN A 155 7.83 2.07 3.07
CA GLN A 155 7.13 1.61 1.89
C GLN A 155 7.21 0.08 1.79
N VAL A 156 6.06 -0.57 1.62
CA VAL A 156 5.93 -1.98 1.25
C VAL A 156 5.68 -2.08 -0.24
N SER A 157 6.35 -3.00 -0.93
CA SER A 157 5.99 -3.35 -2.31
C SER A 157 6.17 -4.84 -2.61
N PHE A 158 5.26 -5.37 -3.43
CA PHE A 158 5.30 -6.74 -3.96
C PHE A 158 4.51 -6.81 -5.27
N THR A 159 4.76 -7.83 -6.07
CA THR A 159 4.08 -8.04 -7.36
C THR A 159 3.56 -9.47 -7.43
N ILE A 160 2.32 -9.62 -7.85
CA ILE A 160 1.72 -10.90 -8.23
C ILE A 160 1.87 -10.99 -9.74
N SER A 161 2.56 -12.01 -10.25
CA SER A 161 2.69 -12.23 -11.69
C SER A 161 2.09 -13.58 -12.03
N ASP A 162 1.35 -13.64 -13.12
CA ASP A 162 1.05 -14.89 -13.80
C ASP A 162 2.05 -15.15 -14.93
N GLU A 163 2.05 -16.36 -15.49
CA GLU A 163 2.92 -16.73 -16.62
C GLU A 163 2.50 -16.04 -17.94
N SER A 164 1.39 -15.28 -17.94
CA SER A 164 0.73 -14.70 -19.12
C SER A 164 0.95 -13.20 -19.30
N ASP A 165 2.15 -12.70 -18.96
CA ASP A 165 2.56 -11.29 -19.04
C ASP A 165 1.72 -10.30 -18.23
N SER A 166 0.75 -10.78 -17.44
CA SER A 166 -0.08 -9.96 -16.58
C SER A 166 0.45 -9.96 -15.15
N SER A 167 0.35 -8.82 -14.49
CA SER A 167 0.77 -8.73 -13.09
C SER A 167 -0.03 -7.69 -12.32
N VAL A 168 -0.05 -7.84 -11.00
CA VAL A 168 -0.64 -6.87 -10.08
C VAL A 168 0.45 -6.34 -9.19
N VAL A 169 0.73 -5.05 -9.30
CA VAL A 169 1.75 -4.37 -8.50
C VAL A 169 1.09 -3.74 -7.30
N PHE A 170 1.53 -4.10 -6.09
CA PHE A 170 1.07 -3.53 -4.84
C PHE A 170 2.12 -2.61 -4.26
N ILE A 171 1.69 -1.42 -3.84
CA ILE A 171 2.52 -0.45 -3.14
C ILE A 171 1.73 0.09 -1.96
N GLY A 172 2.31 0.06 -0.75
CA GLY A 172 1.69 0.61 0.44
C GLY A 172 2.71 1.25 1.38
N TYR A 173 2.20 1.92 2.41
CA TYR A 173 2.99 2.58 3.42
C TYR A 173 2.57 2.12 4.81
N ALA A 174 3.58 1.84 5.64
CA ALA A 174 3.42 1.48 7.02
C ALA A 174 3.12 2.70 7.89
N SER A 175 2.23 2.50 8.84
CA SER A 175 1.89 3.44 9.89
C SER A 175 1.87 2.73 11.24
N GLU A 176 2.02 3.51 12.30
CA GLU A 176 1.98 3.04 13.67
C GLU A 176 1.12 3.96 14.52
N ASP A 177 0.19 3.38 15.28
CA ASP A 177 -0.51 4.07 16.35
C ASP A 177 -0.11 3.48 17.72
N GLN A 178 -0.89 3.69 18.80
CA GLN A 178 -0.51 3.16 20.11
C GLN A 178 -0.69 1.64 20.22
N THR A 179 -1.65 1.05 19.51
CA THR A 179 -2.13 -0.31 19.73
C THR A 179 -1.93 -1.23 18.52
N SER A 180 -1.62 -0.66 17.35
CA SER A 180 -1.57 -1.38 16.09
C SER A 180 -0.51 -0.84 15.13
N TYR A 181 -0.20 -1.67 14.15
CA TYR A 181 0.45 -1.26 12.92
C TYR A 181 -0.58 -1.29 11.78
N GLY A 182 -0.45 -0.36 10.84
CA GLY A 182 -1.25 -0.32 9.62
C GLY A 182 -0.38 -0.38 8.37
N LEU A 183 -0.88 -0.98 7.31
CA LEU A 183 -0.38 -0.85 5.94
C LEU A 183 -1.52 -0.34 5.08
N ASN A 184 -1.31 0.77 4.38
CA ASN A 184 -2.30 1.34 3.48
C ASN A 184 -1.66 1.60 2.12
N GLY A 185 -2.33 1.22 1.04
CA GLY A 185 -1.71 1.26 -0.27
C GLY A 185 -2.68 1.26 -1.43
N SER A 186 -2.09 1.16 -2.61
CA SER A 186 -2.76 0.98 -3.87
C SER A 186 -2.23 -0.25 -4.59
N PHE A 187 -3.03 -0.76 -5.51
CA PHE A 187 -2.59 -1.76 -6.47
C PHE A 187 -2.98 -1.33 -7.88
N LYS A 188 -2.20 -1.79 -8.86
CA LYS A 188 -2.48 -1.59 -10.28
C LYS A 188 -2.27 -2.89 -11.02
N PHE A 189 -3.20 -3.20 -11.92
CA PHE A 189 -3.02 -4.26 -12.88
C PHE A 189 -2.13 -3.73 -14.01
N LYS A 190 -1.09 -4.48 -14.31
CA LYS A 190 -0.32 -4.40 -15.54
C LYS A 190 -0.85 -5.49 -16.45
N LEU A 191 -1.39 -5.09 -17.58
CA LEU A 191 -2.04 -5.96 -18.53
C LEU A 191 -1.11 -6.17 -19.74
N PRO A 192 -1.39 -7.16 -20.61
CA PRO A 192 -0.68 -7.27 -21.88
C PRO A 192 -0.81 -5.96 -22.67
N GLU A 193 0.24 -5.62 -23.43
CA GLU A 193 0.35 -4.33 -24.10
C GLU A 193 -0.83 -4.03 -25.04
N SER A 194 -1.43 -5.05 -25.66
CA SER A 194 -2.61 -4.93 -26.51
C SER A 194 -3.82 -4.38 -25.74
N LEU A 195 -4.08 -4.89 -24.53
CA LEU A 195 -5.18 -4.44 -23.68
C LEU A 195 -4.92 -3.05 -23.08
N GLU A 196 -3.67 -2.76 -22.69
CA GLU A 196 -3.30 -1.42 -22.21
C GLU A 196 -3.47 -0.37 -23.32
N LYS A 197 -3.05 -0.69 -24.56
CA LYS A 197 -3.25 0.18 -25.73
C LYS A 197 -4.71 0.38 -26.09
N ALA A 198 -5.54 -0.64 -25.89
CA ALA A 198 -6.98 -0.52 -26.07
C ALA A 198 -7.61 0.43 -25.02
N GLY A 199 -6.92 0.71 -23.91
CA GLY A 199 -7.40 1.60 -22.85
C GLY A 199 -8.00 0.85 -21.65
N LEU A 200 -7.83 -0.49 -21.58
CA LEU A 200 -8.21 -1.24 -20.40
C LEU A 200 -7.25 -0.90 -19.26
N SER A 201 -7.78 -0.46 -18.12
CA SER A 201 -6.98 -0.29 -16.91
C SER A 201 -7.79 -0.59 -15.67
N MET A 202 -7.13 -1.13 -14.65
CA MET A 202 -7.75 -1.42 -13.36
C MET A 202 -6.79 -1.09 -12.22
N SER A 203 -7.32 -0.43 -11.20
CA SER A 203 -6.57 -0.09 -9.99
C SER A 203 -7.47 0.00 -8.77
N GLY A 204 -6.86 -0.07 -7.60
CA GLY A 204 -7.59 0.01 -6.36
C GLY A 204 -6.72 0.34 -5.17
N THR A 205 -7.34 0.28 -4.00
CA THR A 205 -6.71 0.52 -2.71
C THR A 205 -6.79 -0.71 -1.84
N TRP A 206 -5.87 -0.83 -0.90
CA TRP A 206 -5.89 -1.86 0.11
C TRP A 206 -5.46 -1.26 1.45
N ASN A 207 -6.00 -1.82 2.52
CA ASN A 207 -5.62 -1.48 3.88
C ASN A 207 -5.63 -2.75 4.72
N VAL A 208 -4.59 -2.95 5.51
CA VAL A 208 -4.54 -4.03 6.50
C VAL A 208 -3.94 -3.52 7.79
N SER A 209 -4.31 -4.16 8.90
CA SER A 209 -3.78 -3.84 10.21
C SER A 209 -3.41 -5.11 10.97
N LYS A 210 -2.55 -4.93 11.97
CA LYS A 210 -2.30 -5.95 12.99
C LYS A 210 -2.11 -5.29 14.34
N SER A 211 -2.51 -5.98 15.40
CA SER A 211 -2.26 -5.52 16.77
C SER A 211 -0.77 -5.62 17.10
N LYS A 212 -0.28 -4.68 17.91
CA LYS A 212 0.95 -4.90 18.66
C LYS A 212 0.60 -5.92 19.72
N GLN A 213 1.19 -7.11 19.68
CA GLN A 213 1.00 -8.08 20.77
C GLN A 213 1.22 -7.36 22.11
N ALA A 214 0.26 -7.47 23.03
CA ALA A 214 0.47 -7.01 24.40
C ALA A 214 1.73 -7.73 24.93
N PRO A 215 2.59 -7.04 25.71
CA PRO A 215 3.63 -7.77 26.43
C PRO A 215 2.95 -8.90 27.20
N ALA A 216 3.44 -10.12 27.02
CA ALA A 216 2.94 -11.28 27.76
C ALA A 216 2.91 -10.87 29.23
N VAL A 217 1.72 -10.90 29.85
CA VAL A 217 1.61 -10.78 31.30
C VAL A 217 2.38 -11.98 31.82
N VAL A 218 3.63 -11.75 32.22
CA VAL A 218 4.41 -12.73 32.96
C VAL A 218 3.60 -12.95 34.22
N ALA A 219 2.91 -14.09 34.30
CA ALA A 219 2.29 -14.51 35.53
C ALA A 219 3.39 -14.52 36.59
N GLN A 220 3.32 -13.56 37.53
CA GLN A 220 4.19 -13.59 38.69
C GLN A 220 3.82 -14.84 39.51
N PRO A 221 4.84 -15.59 39.98
CA PRO A 221 4.63 -16.83 40.75
C PRO A 221 3.91 -16.59 42.07
#